data_AF-A0ABD3EDU8-F1
#
_entry.id   AF-A0ABD3EDU8-F1
#
_cell.length_a   1.000
_cell.length_b   1.000
_cell.length_c   1.000
_cell.angle_alpha   90.00
_cell.angle_beta   90.00
_cell.angle_gamma   90.00
#
_symmetry.space_group_name_H-M   'P 1'
#
loop_
_entity.id
_entity.type
_entity.pdbx_description
1 polymer ?
#
loop_
_entity_poly.entity_id
_entity_poly.type
_entity_poly.pdbx_seq_one_letter_code
_entity_poly.pdbx_strand_id
1 'polypeptide(L)'
;MASSHSLSSCALIASKLTLAQPHSPSLHFLSHFKSSNPIKISQLSKRVDSQRAAASTVKTEFDISFFERNLDGGDAPPAVPGSGFPAVEDEEEPQCPPGLRKYETMVVLRPDMSEDERLAFTQKYEELLVAGGGMYLEVFNRGVIPLAYGIRKKNKAGETNTYLDGIYLLFTYFTKPESLSILGEVLLADDDVIRSSSFKIRKRKLF
;
A
#
# COMPACT_ATOMS: atom_id res chain seq x y z
N MET A 1 34.03 4.70 -58.88
CA MET A 1 33.08 5.36 -57.97
C MET A 1 33.75 5.46 -56.61
N ALA A 2 33.87 6.69 -56.11
CA ALA A 2 34.52 7.04 -54.85
C ALA A 2 33.64 6.65 -53.66
N SER A 3 34.25 6.35 -52.51
CA SER A 3 33.67 6.58 -51.17
C SER A 3 34.77 6.49 -50.12
N SER A 4 35.09 7.65 -49.56
CA SER A 4 36.03 7.93 -48.48
C SER A 4 35.30 7.83 -47.14
N HIS A 5 35.88 7.14 -46.15
CA HIS A 5 35.39 7.16 -44.77
C HIS A 5 36.31 8.05 -43.92
N SER A 6 35.72 9.15 -43.46
CA SER A 6 36.28 10.16 -42.57
C SER A 6 36.22 9.68 -41.12
N LEU A 7 37.35 9.71 -40.41
CA LEU A 7 37.43 9.51 -38.97
C LEU A 7 37.18 10.85 -38.28
N SER A 8 36.00 11.00 -37.67
CA SER A 8 35.65 12.14 -36.84
C SER A 8 36.14 11.91 -35.41
N SER A 9 37.15 12.68 -35.00
CA SER A 9 37.68 12.76 -33.64
C SER A 9 37.20 14.07 -33.03
N CYS A 10 36.35 13.99 -32.01
CA CYS A 10 35.90 15.16 -31.26
C CYS A 10 36.29 15.04 -29.78
N ALA A 11 36.89 16.12 -29.31
CA ALA A 11 37.70 16.23 -28.13
C ALA A 11 36.90 16.31 -26.81
N LEU A 12 37.54 15.77 -25.76
CA LEU A 12 37.16 15.91 -24.36
C LEU A 12 37.40 17.35 -23.89
N ILE A 13 36.35 18.03 -23.43
CA ILE A 13 36.48 19.31 -22.72
C ILE A 13 36.40 19.03 -21.22
N ALA A 14 37.55 19.18 -20.57
CA ALA A 14 37.70 19.14 -19.12
C ALA A 14 37.14 20.43 -18.50
N SER A 15 36.13 20.31 -17.63
CA SER A 15 35.61 21.40 -16.82
C SER A 15 36.44 21.53 -15.54
N LYS A 16 37.08 22.69 -15.36
CA LYS A 16 37.88 23.01 -14.17
C LYS A 16 37.00 23.24 -12.94
N LEU A 17 37.36 22.56 -11.84
CA LEU A 17 36.93 22.83 -10.48
C LEU A 17 37.40 24.23 -10.05
N THR A 18 36.49 25.04 -9.50
CA THR A 18 36.87 26.23 -8.72
C THR A 18 36.25 26.15 -7.34
N LEU A 19 37.15 26.02 -6.38
CA LEU A 19 36.99 26.01 -4.93
C LEU A 19 36.75 27.46 -4.45
N ALA A 20 35.64 27.73 -3.77
CA ALA A 20 35.49 28.92 -2.94
C ALA A 20 34.46 28.70 -1.81
N GLN A 21 34.98 28.69 -0.59
CA GLN A 21 34.32 28.90 0.72
C GLN A 21 35.27 29.82 1.51
N PRO A 22 34.93 30.40 2.68
CA PRO A 22 33.63 30.64 3.31
C PRO A 22 33.50 32.11 3.83
N HIS A 23 32.27 32.62 3.99
CA HIS A 23 32.03 33.76 4.88
C HIS A 23 30.70 33.58 5.63
N SER A 24 30.80 33.40 6.94
CA SER A 24 29.70 33.50 7.89
C SER A 24 29.31 34.96 8.11
N PRO A 25 28.03 35.22 8.42
CA PRO A 25 27.80 35.89 9.69
C PRO A 25 26.66 35.27 10.50
N SER A 26 26.94 35.12 11.79
CA SER A 26 25.99 34.88 12.86
C SER A 26 25.05 36.07 13.03
N LEU A 27 23.74 35.83 13.13
CA LEU A 27 22.85 36.70 13.90
C LEU A 27 21.89 35.84 14.72
N HIS A 28 22.09 35.90 16.03
CA HIS A 28 21.13 35.49 17.04
C HIS A 28 19.93 36.42 16.98
N PHE A 29 18.71 35.89 16.87
CA PHE A 29 17.53 36.58 17.40
C PHE A 29 16.55 35.59 18.02
N LEU A 30 16.21 35.93 19.26
CA LEU A 30 15.23 35.31 20.14
C LEU A 30 13.80 35.55 19.65
N SER A 31 12.94 34.54 19.79
CA SER A 31 11.56 34.59 20.36
C SER A 31 10.82 33.30 19.92
N HIS A 32 10.59 32.31 20.78
CA HIS A 32 9.55 32.27 21.83
C HIS A 32 8.22 32.91 21.42
N PHE A 33 7.51 32.26 20.48
CA PHE A 33 6.06 32.40 20.38
C PHE A 33 5.38 31.11 20.84
N LYS A 34 5.05 31.08 22.14
CA LYS A 34 4.02 30.20 22.69
C LYS A 34 2.66 30.81 22.32
N SER A 35 2.01 30.28 21.29
CA SER A 35 0.60 30.55 21.03
C SER A 35 -0.22 29.40 21.60
N SER A 36 -0.71 29.60 22.82
CA SER A 36 -1.73 28.77 23.46
C SER A 36 -3.08 29.37 23.12
N ASN A 37 -3.81 28.72 22.21
CA ASN A 37 -5.23 28.99 21.99
C ASN A 37 -6.02 27.76 22.44
N PRO A 38 -6.71 27.79 23.60
CA PRO A 38 -7.70 26.78 23.91
C PRO A 38 -8.95 27.07 23.06
N ILE A 39 -9.18 26.23 22.05
CA ILE A 39 -10.45 26.21 21.32
C ILE A 39 -11.53 25.75 22.32
N LYS A 40 -12.41 26.68 22.68
CA LYS A 40 -13.61 26.40 23.47
C LYS A 40 -14.59 25.63 22.58
N ILE A 41 -14.74 24.33 22.84
CA ILE A 41 -15.84 23.53 22.30
C ILE A 41 -17.09 23.94 23.08
N SER A 42 -18.02 24.64 22.42
CA SER A 42 -19.36 24.86 22.94
C SER A 42 -20.07 23.51 22.99
N GLN A 43 -20.24 22.97 24.20
CA GLN A 43 -21.11 21.83 24.44
C GLN A 43 -22.57 22.26 24.21
N LEU A 44 -23.11 21.93 23.04
CA LEU A 44 -24.55 21.99 22.80
C LEU A 44 -25.19 20.79 23.51
N SER A 45 -25.54 21.00 24.77
CA SER A 45 -26.53 20.18 25.46
C SER A 45 -27.88 20.39 24.78
N LYS A 46 -28.37 19.36 24.08
CA LYS A 46 -29.81 19.20 23.82
C LYS A 46 -30.25 17.87 24.41
N ARG A 47 -30.78 17.99 25.63
CA ARG A 47 -31.50 16.96 26.35
C ARG A 47 -32.98 17.05 25.94
N VAL A 48 -33.57 15.88 25.69
CA VAL A 48 -35.01 15.53 25.77
C VAL A 48 -35.92 16.16 24.70
N ASP A 49 -36.48 15.34 23.81
CA ASP A 49 -37.86 14.89 24.05
C ASP A 49 -38.23 13.62 23.27
N SER A 50 -38.91 12.74 23.99
CA SER A 50 -39.49 11.49 23.52
C SER A 50 -40.79 11.81 22.80
N GLN A 51 -40.81 11.70 21.47
CA GLN A 51 -42.07 11.61 20.73
C GLN A 51 -42.04 10.44 19.75
N ARG A 52 -42.71 9.40 20.23
CA ARG A 52 -43.30 8.26 19.55
C ARG A 52 -44.03 8.71 18.27
N ALA A 53 -43.55 8.29 17.11
CA ALA A 53 -44.33 8.31 15.88
C ALA A 53 -43.98 7.08 15.04
N ALA A 54 -45.04 6.35 14.70
CA ALA A 54 -45.12 5.05 14.04
C ALA A 54 -43.98 4.67 13.08
N ALA A 55 -43.21 3.65 13.46
CA ALA A 55 -42.45 2.85 12.51
C ALA A 55 -43.45 2.00 11.70
N SER A 56 -43.56 2.29 10.40
CA SER A 56 -44.16 1.37 9.44
C SER A 56 -43.36 0.07 9.49
N THR A 57 -43.98 -0.95 10.09
CA THR A 57 -43.45 -2.30 10.19
C THR A 57 -43.56 -2.94 8.81
N VAL A 58 -42.52 -2.81 7.99
CA VAL A 58 -42.35 -3.69 6.85
C VAL A 58 -41.83 -5.00 7.42
N LYS A 59 -42.76 -5.92 7.69
CA LYS A 59 -42.44 -7.32 7.99
C LYS A 59 -41.79 -7.92 6.74
N THR A 60 -40.48 -7.92 6.68
CA THR A 60 -39.77 -8.87 5.80
C THR A 60 -39.78 -10.21 6.54
N GLU A 61 -40.79 -11.03 6.22
CA GLU A 61 -40.78 -12.45 6.54
C GLU A 61 -39.59 -13.06 5.79
N PHE A 62 -38.50 -13.28 6.51
CA PHE A 62 -37.40 -14.11 6.04
C PHE A 62 -37.90 -15.55 6.16
N ASP A 63 -38.25 -16.14 5.03
CA ASP A 63 -38.70 -17.52 4.96
C ASP A 63 -37.48 -18.46 5.08
N ILE A 64 -37.26 -18.97 6.28
CA ILE A 64 -36.16 -19.89 6.62
C ILE A 64 -36.46 -21.33 6.14
N SER A 65 -37.65 -21.58 5.56
CA SER A 65 -38.07 -22.91 5.11
C SER A 65 -37.34 -23.44 3.86
N PHE A 66 -36.50 -22.61 3.21
CA PHE A 66 -35.66 -23.07 2.10
C PHE A 66 -34.50 -23.99 2.56
N PHE A 67 -34.02 -23.87 3.80
CA PHE A 67 -32.85 -24.61 4.28
C PHE A 67 -33.19 -25.92 5.04
N GLU A 68 -34.47 -26.24 5.21
CA GLU A 68 -34.92 -27.37 6.06
C GLU A 68 -35.75 -28.40 5.27
N ARG A 69 -35.29 -28.76 4.06
CA ARG A 69 -35.77 -29.96 3.37
C ARG A 69 -34.60 -30.89 3.06
N ASN A 70 -34.48 -31.92 3.90
CA ASN A 70 -33.94 -33.27 3.69
C ASN A 70 -32.83 -33.66 4.66
N LEU A 71 -33.25 -33.97 5.89
CA LEU A 71 -32.56 -34.91 6.77
C LEU A 71 -33.60 -35.87 7.35
N ASP A 72 -33.95 -36.93 6.60
CA ASP A 72 -34.06 -38.31 7.11
C ASP A 72 -34.54 -39.27 6.00
N GLY A 73 -34.01 -40.50 5.99
CA GLY A 73 -34.53 -41.62 5.20
C GLY A 73 -33.62 -42.06 4.04
N GLY A 74 -32.77 -43.07 4.30
CA GLY A 74 -31.75 -43.53 3.37
C GLY A 74 -32.20 -44.42 2.22
N ASP A 75 -31.47 -44.28 1.11
CA ASP A 75 -30.88 -45.36 0.31
C ASP A 75 -29.80 -44.70 -0.60
N ALA A 76 -28.69 -45.38 -0.88
CA ALA A 76 -27.56 -44.84 -1.67
C ALA A 76 -27.33 -45.68 -2.96
N PRO A 77 -26.66 -45.18 -4.02
CA PRO A 77 -26.48 -43.82 -4.56
C PRO A 77 -26.86 -43.73 -6.08
N PRO A 78 -26.82 -42.55 -6.72
CA PRO A 78 -25.59 -42.15 -7.40
C PRO A 78 -25.16 -40.72 -7.04
N ALA A 79 -23.84 -40.54 -6.98
CA ALA A 79 -23.16 -39.35 -6.50
C ALA A 79 -23.60 -38.06 -7.20
N VAL A 80 -24.20 -37.15 -6.42
CA VAL A 80 -24.35 -35.74 -6.78
C VAL A 80 -23.17 -35.01 -6.13
N PRO A 81 -22.34 -34.26 -6.89
CA PRO A 81 -21.17 -33.62 -6.34
C PRO A 81 -21.62 -32.55 -5.33
N GLY A 82 -21.28 -32.81 -4.08
CA GLY A 82 -21.67 -32.01 -2.94
C GLY A 82 -21.17 -30.58 -3.06
N SER A 83 -21.95 -29.71 -2.42
CA SER A 83 -21.57 -28.40 -1.90
C SER A 83 -20.25 -28.49 -1.12
N GLY A 84 -19.14 -28.52 -1.83
CA GLY A 84 -17.85 -28.13 -1.32
C GLY A 84 -17.84 -26.62 -1.25
N PHE A 85 -17.58 -26.07 -0.07
CA PHE A 85 -16.67 -24.93 -0.04
C PHE A 85 -15.49 -25.35 -0.91
N PRO A 86 -15.02 -24.54 -1.87
CA PRO A 86 -13.70 -24.80 -2.41
C PRO A 86 -12.80 -24.80 -1.18
N ALA A 87 -12.32 -25.99 -0.81
CA ALA A 87 -11.09 -26.13 -0.08
C ALA A 87 -10.14 -25.32 -0.96
N VAL A 88 -9.93 -24.06 -0.54
CA VAL A 88 -8.99 -23.16 -1.15
C VAL A 88 -7.75 -24.00 -1.25
N GLU A 89 -7.41 -24.34 -2.48
CA GLU A 89 -6.19 -25.05 -2.80
C GLU A 89 -5.14 -24.33 -1.98
N ASP A 90 -4.54 -25.05 -1.03
CA ASP A 90 -3.27 -24.66 -0.45
C ASP A 90 -2.28 -24.73 -1.62
N GLU A 91 -2.40 -23.79 -2.57
CA GLU A 91 -1.41 -23.45 -3.57
C GLU A 91 -0.14 -23.28 -2.77
N GLU A 92 0.73 -24.27 -2.95
CA GLU A 92 1.83 -24.57 -2.07
C GLU A 92 2.78 -23.37 -2.12
N GLU A 93 2.60 -22.42 -1.18
CA GLU A 93 3.44 -21.24 -1.10
C GLU A 93 4.89 -21.72 -1.15
N PRO A 94 5.68 -21.30 -2.16
CA PRO A 94 6.97 -21.91 -2.42
C PRO A 94 7.80 -21.87 -1.15
N GLN A 95 8.27 -23.05 -0.73
CA GLN A 95 9.00 -23.23 0.51
C GLN A 95 10.14 -22.21 0.57
N CYS A 96 10.19 -21.44 1.66
CA CYS A 96 11.14 -20.35 1.83
C CYS A 96 12.56 -20.85 1.48
N PRO A 97 13.21 -20.33 0.42
CA PRO A 97 14.56 -20.74 0.09
C PRO A 97 15.50 -20.41 1.28
N PRO A 98 16.51 -21.25 1.52
CA PRO A 98 17.34 -21.17 2.71
C PRO A 98 17.97 -19.78 2.85
N GLY A 99 17.71 -19.12 3.99
CA GLY A 99 18.28 -17.81 4.32
C GLY A 99 17.42 -16.60 4.00
N LEU A 100 16.31 -16.75 3.26
CA LEU A 100 15.34 -15.67 3.04
C LEU A 100 14.19 -15.74 4.06
N ARG A 101 13.53 -14.61 4.27
CA ARG A 101 12.35 -14.50 5.14
C ARG A 101 11.17 -14.01 4.30
N LYS A 102 9.99 -14.56 4.57
CA LYS A 102 8.74 -14.09 3.99
C LYS A 102 8.35 -12.74 4.58
N TYR A 103 8.10 -11.78 3.71
CA TYR A 103 7.56 -10.48 4.05
C TYR A 103 6.37 -10.17 3.15
N GLU A 104 5.50 -9.31 3.68
CA GLU A 104 4.36 -8.76 2.99
C GLU A 104 4.41 -7.25 3.17
N THR A 105 4.46 -6.48 2.09
CA THR A 105 4.45 -5.02 2.15
C THR A 105 3.18 -4.49 1.54
N MET A 106 2.40 -3.78 2.35
CA MET A 106 1.25 -3.01 1.92
C MET A 106 1.71 -1.61 1.57
N VAL A 107 1.40 -1.19 0.35
CA VAL A 107 1.68 0.14 -0.17
C VAL A 107 0.36 0.80 -0.54
N VAL A 108 0.18 2.03 -0.10
CA VAL A 108 -0.94 2.89 -0.50
C VAL A 108 -0.40 3.97 -1.42
N LEU A 109 -0.87 3.98 -2.66
CA LEU A 109 -0.52 4.97 -3.67
C LEU A 109 -1.54 6.11 -3.75
N ARG A 110 -1.12 7.23 -4.35
CA ARG A 110 -2.01 8.35 -4.71
C ARG A 110 -3.14 7.87 -5.64
N PRO A 111 -4.40 8.26 -5.41
CA PRO A 111 -5.53 7.84 -6.25
C PRO A 111 -5.47 8.42 -7.67
N ASP A 112 -4.73 9.53 -7.84
CA ASP A 112 -4.56 10.22 -9.12
C ASP A 112 -3.66 9.46 -10.11
N MET A 113 -2.95 8.41 -9.65
CA MET A 113 -2.08 7.60 -10.50
C MET A 113 -2.89 6.75 -11.48
N SER A 114 -2.55 6.86 -12.75
CA SER A 114 -3.10 6.04 -13.85
C SER A 114 -2.63 4.59 -13.76
N GLU A 115 -3.27 3.69 -14.49
CA GLU A 115 -2.93 2.26 -14.50
C GLU A 115 -1.52 1.99 -15.04
N ASP A 116 -1.10 2.71 -16.08
CA ASP A 116 0.24 2.59 -16.66
C ASP A 116 1.32 3.01 -15.66
N GLU A 117 1.10 4.06 -14.89
CA GLU A 117 2.03 4.49 -13.85
C GLU A 117 2.09 3.47 -12.69
N ARG A 118 0.98 2.78 -12.39
CA ARG A 118 0.97 1.68 -11.41
C ARG A 118 1.75 0.47 -11.90
N LEU A 119 1.67 0.17 -13.20
CA LEU A 119 2.46 -0.90 -13.82
C LEU A 119 3.95 -0.55 -13.78
N ALA A 120 4.31 0.69 -14.13
CA ALA A 120 5.69 1.18 -14.04
C ALA A 120 6.22 1.16 -12.59
N PHE A 121 5.40 1.55 -11.61
CA PHE A 121 5.73 1.44 -10.19
C PHE A 121 6.02 -0.02 -9.82
N THR A 122 5.13 -0.94 -10.20
CA THR A 122 5.29 -2.37 -9.90
C THR A 122 6.59 -2.90 -10.47
N GLN A 123 6.89 -2.61 -11.73
CA GLN A 123 8.12 -3.04 -12.39
C GLN A 123 9.39 -2.48 -11.71
N LYS A 124 9.39 -1.20 -11.34
CA LYS A 124 10.50 -0.55 -10.63
C LYS A 124 10.81 -1.25 -9.30
N TYR A 125 9.78 -1.57 -8.53
CA TYR A 125 9.95 -2.19 -7.22
C TYR A 125 10.22 -3.70 -7.30
N GLU A 126 9.74 -4.35 -8.35
CA GLU A 126 10.12 -5.73 -8.67
C GLU A 126 11.62 -5.82 -8.94
N GLU A 127 12.15 -4.96 -9.80
CA GLU A 127 13.59 -4.90 -10.10
C GLU A 127 14.41 -4.63 -8.83
N LEU A 128 13.99 -3.69 -8.00
CA LEU A 128 14.67 -3.38 -6.74
C LEU A 128 14.70 -4.58 -5.80
N LEU A 129 13.59 -5.32 -5.69
CA LEU A 129 13.51 -6.51 -4.86
C LEU A 129 14.38 -7.64 -5.42
N VAL A 130 14.38 -7.86 -6.74
CA VAL A 130 15.26 -8.84 -7.41
C VAL A 130 16.74 -8.48 -7.20
N ALA A 131 17.11 -7.21 -7.37
CA ALA A 131 18.46 -6.71 -7.13
C ALA A 131 18.88 -6.87 -5.65
N GLY A 132 17.93 -6.75 -4.72
CA GLY A 132 18.11 -7.02 -3.29
C GLY A 132 18.22 -8.51 -2.92
N GLY A 133 18.22 -9.41 -3.90
CA GLY A 133 18.24 -10.88 -3.70
C GLY A 133 16.89 -11.44 -3.29
N GLY A 134 15.81 -10.74 -3.62
CA GLY A 134 14.44 -11.19 -3.41
C GLY A 134 14.05 -12.30 -4.37
N MET A 135 13.28 -13.27 -3.89
CA MET A 135 12.73 -14.36 -4.68
C MET A 135 11.21 -14.43 -4.49
N TYR A 136 10.51 -14.95 -5.50
CA TYR A 136 9.05 -15.11 -5.56
C TYR A 136 8.32 -13.81 -5.20
N LEU A 137 8.25 -12.90 -6.16
CA LEU A 137 7.56 -11.63 -6.05
C LEU A 137 6.14 -11.81 -6.60
N GLU A 138 5.16 -11.67 -5.73
CA GLU A 138 3.76 -11.65 -6.11
C GLU A 138 3.18 -10.28 -5.77
N VAL A 139 2.52 -9.67 -6.76
CA VAL A 139 1.93 -8.35 -6.63
C VAL A 139 0.43 -8.46 -6.81
N PHE A 140 -0.30 -8.09 -5.76
CA PHE A 140 -1.75 -8.09 -5.76
C PHE A 140 -2.27 -6.64 -5.71
N ASN A 141 -3.04 -6.25 -6.74
CA ASN A 141 -3.66 -4.94 -6.84
C ASN A 141 -5.11 -5.01 -6.33
N ARG A 142 -5.41 -4.28 -5.25
CA ARG A 142 -6.76 -4.20 -4.65
C ARG A 142 -7.61 -3.06 -5.21
N GLY A 143 -7.06 -2.22 -6.08
CA GLY A 143 -7.74 -1.07 -6.66
C GLY A 143 -7.87 0.11 -5.68
N VAL A 144 -8.76 1.05 -6.04
CA VAL A 144 -9.02 2.28 -5.29
C VAL A 144 -10.04 2.00 -4.19
N ILE A 145 -9.68 2.30 -2.94
CA ILE A 145 -10.55 2.13 -1.77
C ILE A 145 -10.49 3.43 -0.93
N PRO A 146 -11.65 3.93 -0.43
CA PRO A 146 -11.66 5.09 0.44
C PRO A 146 -10.91 4.83 1.75
N LEU A 147 -10.14 5.82 2.17
CA LEU A 147 -9.37 5.80 3.40
C LEU A 147 -10.29 6.12 4.59
N ALA A 148 -9.96 5.57 5.76
CA ALA A 148 -10.69 5.85 7.00
C ALA A 148 -10.60 7.33 7.43
N TYR A 149 -9.54 8.05 7.00
CA TYR A 149 -9.32 9.46 7.25
C TYR A 149 -8.40 10.05 6.18
N GLY A 150 -8.41 11.37 6.04
CA GLY A 150 -7.56 12.07 5.07
C GLY A 150 -6.07 12.00 5.42
N ILE A 151 -5.25 11.50 4.50
CA ILE A 151 -3.79 11.45 4.66
C ILE A 151 -3.16 12.66 3.96
N ARG A 152 -2.27 13.36 4.66
CA ARG A 152 -1.50 14.47 4.10
C ARG A 152 -0.10 14.00 3.71
N LYS A 153 0.28 14.16 2.45
CA LYS A 153 1.64 13.88 1.94
C LYS A 153 2.24 15.17 1.39
N LYS A 154 3.51 15.40 1.69
CA LYS A 154 4.30 16.46 1.06
C LYS A 154 5.13 15.85 -0.06
N ASN A 155 5.04 16.43 -1.25
CA ASN A 155 5.85 16.02 -2.39
C ASN A 155 7.24 16.68 -2.31
N LYS A 156 8.21 16.18 -3.10
CA LYS A 156 9.52 16.83 -3.28
C LYS A 156 9.42 18.26 -3.82
N ALA A 157 8.36 18.56 -4.59
CA ALA A 157 8.04 19.91 -5.06
C ALA A 157 7.53 20.87 -3.96
N GLY A 158 7.31 20.39 -2.73
CA GLY A 158 6.84 21.19 -1.59
C GLY A 158 5.31 21.31 -1.49
N GLU A 159 4.57 20.78 -2.47
CA GLU A 159 3.12 20.71 -2.45
C GLU A 159 2.63 19.79 -1.34
N THR A 160 1.58 20.20 -0.63
CA THR A 160 0.93 19.38 0.39
C THR A 160 -0.41 18.90 -0.12
N ASN A 161 -0.48 17.62 -0.47
CA ASN A 161 -1.70 16.99 -0.96
C ASN A 161 -2.42 16.25 0.16
N THR A 162 -3.76 16.29 0.12
CA THR A 162 -4.62 15.57 1.07
C THR A 162 -5.46 14.56 0.31
N TYR A 163 -5.34 13.29 0.66
CA TYR A 163 -6.00 12.18 -0.03
C TYR A 163 -7.08 11.57 0.86
N LEU A 164 -8.28 11.38 0.30
CA LEU A 164 -9.39 10.64 0.92
C LEU A 164 -9.49 9.22 0.40
N ASP A 165 -8.94 8.95 -0.78
CA ASP A 165 -8.87 7.63 -1.40
C ASP A 165 -7.41 7.21 -1.59
N GLY A 166 -7.17 5.91 -1.76
CA GLY A 166 -5.85 5.39 -2.07
C GLY A 166 -5.94 4.07 -2.84
N ILE A 167 -4.92 3.80 -3.65
CA ILE A 167 -4.80 2.52 -4.35
C ILE A 167 -3.94 1.60 -3.50
N TYR A 168 -4.45 0.41 -3.19
CA TYR A 168 -3.76 -0.56 -2.35
C TYR A 168 -3.03 -1.59 -3.21
N LEU A 169 -1.70 -1.61 -3.10
CA LEU A 169 -0.85 -2.65 -3.67
C LEU A 169 -0.26 -3.49 -2.55
N LEU A 170 -0.32 -4.81 -2.73
CA LEU A 170 0.23 -5.78 -1.81
C LEU A 170 1.35 -6.56 -2.48
N PHE A 171 2.54 -6.49 -1.89
CA PHE A 171 3.70 -7.23 -2.33
C PHE A 171 3.98 -8.36 -1.36
N THR A 172 3.88 -9.60 -1.84
CA THR A 172 4.33 -10.79 -1.11
C THR A 172 5.67 -11.23 -1.68
N TYR A 173 6.70 -11.32 -0.84
CA TYR A 173 8.05 -11.61 -1.30
C TYR A 173 8.93 -12.26 -0.24
N PHE A 174 9.97 -12.96 -0.69
CA PHE A 174 11.02 -13.46 0.18
C PHE A 174 12.28 -12.63 -0.02
N THR A 175 12.81 -12.02 1.04
CA THR A 175 14.05 -11.24 0.93
C THR A 175 14.94 -11.40 2.15
N LYS A 176 16.18 -10.91 2.01
CA LYS A 176 17.13 -10.78 3.11
C LYS A 176 16.66 -9.65 4.04
N PRO A 177 16.82 -9.79 5.37
CA PRO A 177 16.43 -8.75 6.32
C PRO A 177 17.21 -7.44 6.13
N GLU A 178 18.42 -7.50 5.56
CA GLU A 178 19.26 -6.33 5.27
C GLU A 178 18.66 -5.45 4.18
N SER A 179 18.19 -6.05 3.08
CA SER A 179 17.59 -5.33 1.93
C SER A 179 16.26 -4.63 2.27
N LEU A 180 15.60 -5.04 3.37
CA LEU A 180 14.30 -4.49 3.77
C LEU A 180 14.40 -3.03 4.25
N SER A 181 15.53 -2.62 4.85
CA SER A 181 15.75 -1.23 5.26
C SER A 181 15.78 -0.30 4.05
N ILE A 182 16.54 -0.69 3.02
CA ILE A 182 16.70 0.06 1.78
C ILE A 182 15.35 0.20 1.07
N LEU A 183 14.60 -0.90 0.97
CA LEU A 183 13.24 -0.87 0.41
C LEU A 183 12.33 0.10 1.16
N GLY A 184 12.35 0.08 2.49
CA GLY A 184 11.56 0.98 3.33
C GLY A 184 11.90 2.45 3.10
N GLU A 185 13.20 2.78 3.02
CA GLU A 185 13.68 4.13 2.75
C GLU A 185 13.24 4.62 1.36
N VAL A 186 13.36 3.77 0.33
CA VAL A 186 12.97 4.10 -1.04
C VAL A 186 11.45 4.32 -1.12
N LEU A 187 10.64 3.46 -0.51
CA LEU A 187 9.18 3.62 -0.45
C LEU A 187 8.76 4.91 0.26
N LEU A 188 9.48 5.32 1.32
CA LEU A 188 9.19 6.56 2.03
C LEU A 188 9.60 7.80 1.23
N ALA A 189 10.69 7.69 0.47
CA ALA A 189 11.26 8.76 -0.36
C ALA A 189 10.48 8.98 -1.67
N ASP A 190 9.70 8.01 -2.13
CA ASP A 190 8.84 8.18 -3.30
C ASP A 190 7.60 9.03 -2.96
N ASP A 191 7.25 9.93 -3.90
CA ASP A 191 6.10 10.83 -3.75
C ASP A 191 4.78 10.13 -4.06
N ASP A 192 4.81 9.09 -4.89
CA ASP A 192 3.63 8.30 -5.27
C ASP A 192 3.09 7.45 -4.11
N VAL A 193 3.96 7.13 -3.15
CA VAL A 193 3.60 6.35 -1.96
C VAL A 193 3.16 7.30 -0.85
N ILE A 194 1.87 7.26 -0.54
CA ILE A 194 1.31 8.06 0.56
C ILE A 194 1.49 7.37 1.91
N ARG A 195 1.55 6.03 1.92
CA ARG A 195 1.84 5.22 3.11
C ARG A 195 2.41 3.86 2.70
N SER A 196 3.41 3.39 3.43
CA SER A 196 3.94 2.04 3.30
C SER A 196 3.97 1.35 4.66
N SER A 197 3.78 0.03 4.68
CA SER A 197 3.90 -0.79 5.88
C SER A 197 4.33 -2.19 5.50
N SER A 198 5.45 -2.64 6.08
CA SER A 198 6.02 -3.96 5.83
C SER A 198 5.81 -4.86 7.04
N PHE A 199 5.40 -6.09 6.78
CA PHE A 199 5.06 -7.10 7.77
C PHE A 199 5.92 -8.35 7.55
N LYS A 200 6.46 -8.89 8.65
CA LYS A 200 7.08 -10.22 8.62
C LYS A 200 6.00 -11.27 8.83
N ILE A 201 5.81 -12.13 7.84
CA ILE A 201 4.79 -13.17 7.91
C ILE A 201 5.31 -14.35 8.74
N ARG A 202 4.45 -14.83 9.65
CA ARG A 202 4.69 -16.01 10.49
C ARG A 202 3.46 -16.88 10.44
N LYS A 203 3.64 -18.21 10.41
CA LYS A 203 2.53 -19.16 10.45
C LYS A 203 1.70 -18.94 11.72
N ARG A 204 0.42 -18.62 11.55
CA ARG A 204 -0.53 -18.46 12.67
C ARG A 204 -0.73 -19.82 13.33
N LYS A 205 -0.56 -19.90 14.65
CA LYS A 205 -1.01 -21.04 15.45
C LYS A 205 -2.36 -20.66 16.05
N LEU A 206 -3.42 -21.28 15.57
CA LEU A 206 -4.73 -21.23 16.23
C LEU A 206 -4.69 -22.25 17.38
N PHE A 207 -5.06 -21.80 18.58
CA PHE A 207 -5.23 -22.65 19.76
C PHE A 207 -6.70 -23.00 19.93
#